data_AF-A0A0E0KI73-F1
#
_entry.id   AF-A0A0E0KI73-F1
#
_cell.length_a   1.000
_cell.length_b   1.000
_cell.length_c   1.000
_cell.angle_alpha   90.00
_cell.angle_beta   90.00
_cell.angle_gamma   90.00
#
_symmetry.space_group_name_H-M   'P 1'
#
loop_
_entity.id
_entity.type
_entity.pdbx_description
1 polymer ?
#
loop_
_entity_poly.entity_id
_entity_poly.type
_entity_poly.pdbx_seq_one_letter_code
_entity_poly.pdbx_strand_id
1 'polypeptide(L)'
;MEYLTSVLSSKVYDVAIESPLQLATKLSERLGVNMWIKREDLQPVFSFKLRGAYNMMAKLSREQLKKGVICSSAGNHAQGVALSAQRLGCDAVIVMPVTTPEIKWRSVERLGATVVLKGDSYDEAQSYAKQRCEQEGRTFIPPFDHPDVISGQGTIGMEIVRQLQGPLHAIFVPVGGGGLIAGIAAYVKRVRPEVKIIGVEPSDANAMALSLCHGQRVMLEQVGGFADGVAVKVVGEETFRLCRELVDGIVLVSRDAICASIKDMFEEKRSILEPAGALALAGAEAYCKYYGLKGENVVAITSGANMNFDRLRLVTELADVGRKREAVLATFLPEEQGSFKKFAELVGRMNITEFKYRYDCNAKDALVLYSVGIYTDDELKAMVERMESSKLRTVDLTDNDLAKDHLRYFIGGRSEVRDELVYRFIFPERPGALMKFLDAFSPRWNISLFHYRAQGETGANVLVGIQVPQEEFDEFKSRADNLGYEYMSELNNEIYRLLLRDPKI
;
A
#
# COMPACT_ATOMS: atom_id res chain seq x y z
N MET A 1 32.46 -6.87 18.85
CA MET A 1 32.44 -8.15 19.60
C MET A 1 31.26 -8.20 20.54
N GLU A 2 30.98 -7.14 21.31
CA GLU A 2 29.87 -7.11 22.28
C GLU A 2 28.49 -7.46 21.68
N TYR A 3 28.06 -6.81 20.59
CA TYR A 3 26.79 -7.15 19.94
C TYR A 3 26.73 -8.58 19.38
N LEU A 4 27.84 -9.12 18.88
CA LEU A 4 27.89 -10.49 18.38
C LEU A 4 27.56 -11.49 19.50
N THR A 5 28.23 -11.35 20.65
CA THR A 5 27.97 -12.19 21.82
C THR A 5 26.56 -12.01 22.37
N SER A 6 26.06 -10.77 22.42
CA SER A 6 24.70 -10.46 22.87
C SER A 6 23.61 -11.03 21.97
N VAL A 7 23.85 -11.09 20.65
CA VAL A 7 22.93 -11.74 19.69
C VAL A 7 22.92 -13.25 19.90
N LEU A 8 24.09 -13.88 20.01
CA LEU A 8 24.22 -15.33 20.18
C LEU A 8 23.69 -15.84 21.53
N SER A 9 23.74 -15.01 22.57
CA SER A 9 23.21 -15.36 23.91
C SER A 9 21.76 -14.92 24.13
N SER A 10 21.11 -14.39 23.09
CA SER A 10 19.75 -13.87 23.18
C SER A 10 18.71 -14.98 23.42
N LYS A 11 17.67 -14.66 24.20
CA LYS A 11 16.60 -15.60 24.56
C LYS A 11 15.34 -15.46 23.68
N VAL A 12 15.44 -14.84 22.50
CA VAL A 12 14.27 -14.54 21.65
C VAL A 12 13.37 -15.73 21.37
N TYR A 13 13.92 -16.95 21.29
CA TYR A 13 13.19 -18.15 20.90
C TYR A 13 12.21 -18.67 21.96
N ASP A 14 12.17 -18.06 23.15
CA ASP A 14 11.10 -18.34 24.13
C ASP A 14 9.73 -17.80 23.67
N VAL A 15 9.73 -16.85 22.72
CA VAL A 15 8.51 -16.22 22.15
C VAL A 15 8.52 -16.13 20.62
N ALA A 16 9.69 -16.08 20.00
CA ALA A 16 9.85 -15.97 18.55
C ALA A 16 10.13 -17.33 17.93
N ILE A 17 9.75 -17.47 16.66
CA ILE A 17 10.19 -18.58 15.81
C ILE A 17 11.39 -18.14 14.98
N GLU A 18 12.21 -19.11 14.57
CA GLU A 18 13.07 -18.90 13.40
C GLU A 18 12.19 -18.81 12.16
N SER A 19 12.04 -17.59 11.62
CA SER A 19 11.14 -17.38 10.51
C SER A 19 11.70 -17.97 9.21
N PRO A 20 10.83 -18.40 8.27
CA PRO A 20 11.29 -18.88 6.97
C PRO A 20 12.09 -17.83 6.18
N LEU A 21 13.14 -18.28 5.50
CA LEU A 21 13.79 -17.56 4.40
C LEU A 21 13.38 -18.26 3.10
N GLN A 22 12.55 -17.61 2.29
CA GLN A 22 11.92 -18.23 1.13
C GLN A 22 12.34 -17.54 -0.16
N LEU A 23 12.53 -18.31 -1.23
CA LEU A 23 12.71 -17.74 -2.56
C LEU A 23 11.36 -17.19 -3.07
N ALA A 24 11.36 -15.97 -3.58
CA ALA A 24 10.26 -15.36 -4.32
C ALA A 24 10.48 -15.63 -5.82
N THR A 25 9.92 -16.73 -6.31
CA THR A 25 10.25 -17.30 -7.63
C THR A 25 9.89 -16.37 -8.79
N LYS A 26 8.68 -15.82 -8.82
CA LYS A 26 8.22 -14.91 -9.88
C LYS A 26 9.01 -13.61 -9.89
N LEU A 27 9.30 -13.05 -8.71
CA LEU A 27 10.15 -11.86 -8.57
C LEU A 27 11.57 -12.13 -9.01
N SER A 28 12.11 -13.29 -8.64
CA SER A 28 13.45 -13.73 -9.02
C SER A 28 13.58 -13.82 -10.54
N GLU A 29 12.64 -14.50 -11.18
CA GLU A 29 12.56 -14.62 -12.65
C GLU A 29 12.41 -13.25 -13.31
N ARG A 30 11.50 -12.41 -12.81
CA ARG A 30 11.23 -11.07 -13.36
C ARG A 30 12.45 -10.15 -13.32
N LEU A 31 13.23 -10.20 -12.25
CA LEU A 31 14.39 -9.33 -12.05
C LEU A 31 15.70 -9.95 -12.58
N GLY A 32 15.73 -11.28 -12.75
CA GLY A 32 16.94 -12.03 -13.07
C GLY A 32 17.93 -12.13 -11.91
N VAL A 33 17.45 -12.08 -10.67
CA VAL A 33 18.23 -12.25 -9.42
C VAL A 33 17.58 -13.33 -8.56
N ASN A 34 18.25 -13.83 -7.53
CA ASN A 34 17.62 -14.71 -6.54
C ASN A 34 17.11 -13.85 -5.38
N MET A 35 15.83 -13.49 -5.43
CA MET A 35 15.16 -12.68 -4.41
C MET A 35 14.65 -13.56 -3.27
N TRP A 36 15.30 -13.46 -2.12
CA TRP A 36 14.92 -14.15 -0.90
C TRP A 36 14.13 -13.22 0.01
N ILE A 37 13.08 -13.72 0.64
CA ILE A 37 12.24 -12.98 1.59
C ILE A 37 12.33 -13.60 2.98
N LYS A 38 12.71 -12.79 3.98
CA LYS A 38 12.79 -13.19 5.39
C LYS A 38 11.47 -12.88 6.10
N ARG A 39 10.69 -13.93 6.40
CA ARG A 39 9.27 -13.90 6.76
C ARG A 39 8.95 -13.53 8.21
N GLU A 40 9.42 -12.38 8.68
CA GLU A 40 9.13 -11.90 10.05
C GLU A 40 7.66 -11.53 10.28
N ASP A 41 6.87 -11.39 9.20
CA ASP A 41 5.41 -11.30 9.25
C ASP A 41 4.73 -12.57 9.80
N LEU A 42 5.42 -13.71 9.85
CA LEU A 42 4.90 -14.97 10.39
C LEU A 42 5.15 -15.16 11.89
N GLN A 43 5.73 -14.18 12.58
CA GLN A 43 5.87 -14.22 14.03
C GLN A 43 4.48 -14.21 14.72
N PRO A 44 4.36 -14.67 15.98
CA PRO A 44 3.08 -14.71 16.70
C PRO A 44 2.36 -13.37 16.84
N VAL A 45 3.09 -12.26 16.77
CA VAL A 45 2.55 -10.87 16.78
C VAL A 45 2.65 -10.20 15.41
N PHE A 46 2.77 -11.01 14.36
CA PHE A 46 2.81 -10.61 12.95
C PHE A 46 3.89 -9.58 12.60
N SER A 47 4.97 -9.51 13.38
CA SER A 47 6.13 -8.63 13.12
C SER A 47 7.34 -9.05 13.95
N PHE A 48 8.52 -8.55 13.60
CA PHE A 48 9.77 -8.83 14.34
C PHE A 48 9.87 -8.22 15.75
N LYS A 49 8.96 -7.31 16.13
CA LYS A 49 9.13 -6.46 17.33
C LYS A 49 9.20 -7.24 18.65
N LEU A 50 8.63 -8.44 18.71
CA LEU A 50 8.75 -9.34 19.87
C LEU A 50 10.19 -9.68 20.23
N ARG A 51 11.11 -9.75 19.26
CA ARG A 51 12.49 -10.19 19.49
C ARG A 51 13.24 -9.24 20.42
N GLY A 52 13.36 -7.97 20.05
CA GLY A 52 14.04 -7.00 20.90
C GLY A 52 13.29 -6.67 22.20
N ALA A 53 11.95 -6.63 22.16
CA ALA A 53 11.15 -6.45 23.38
C ALA A 53 11.45 -7.56 24.40
N TYR A 54 11.36 -8.82 23.97
CA TYR A 54 11.63 -9.97 24.83
C TYR A 54 13.08 -10.03 25.29
N ASN A 55 14.05 -9.78 24.39
CA ASN A 55 15.46 -9.85 24.76
C ASN A 55 15.85 -8.83 25.84
N MET A 56 15.31 -7.61 25.77
CA MET A 56 15.50 -6.62 26.83
C MET A 56 14.77 -7.04 28.11
N MET A 57 13.50 -7.41 28.00
CA MET A 57 12.68 -7.73 29.18
C MET A 57 13.17 -8.97 29.94
N ALA A 58 13.67 -9.99 29.23
CA ALA A 58 14.23 -11.20 29.82
C ALA A 58 15.57 -10.97 30.58
N LYS A 59 16.20 -9.81 30.40
CA LYS A 59 17.40 -9.39 31.13
C LYS A 59 17.09 -8.50 32.34
N LEU A 60 15.84 -8.07 32.51
CA LEU A 60 15.43 -7.31 33.69
C LEU A 60 15.53 -8.15 34.96
N SER A 61 15.90 -7.50 36.06
CA SER A 61 15.89 -8.14 37.37
C SER A 61 14.46 -8.54 37.78
N ARG A 62 14.33 -9.52 38.68
CA ARG A 62 13.03 -9.90 39.24
C ARG A 62 12.33 -8.73 39.94
N GLU A 63 13.08 -7.80 40.51
CA GLU A 63 12.52 -6.59 41.13
C GLU A 63 11.92 -5.65 40.10
N GLN A 64 12.61 -5.41 38.98
CA GLN A 64 12.07 -4.62 37.87
C GLN A 64 10.84 -5.27 37.25
N LEU A 65 10.85 -6.58 37.03
CA LEU A 65 9.69 -7.32 36.52
C LEU A 65 8.50 -7.27 37.49
N LYS A 66 8.73 -7.32 38.81
CA LYS A 66 7.67 -7.16 39.81
C LYS A 66 7.03 -5.76 39.80
N LYS A 67 7.83 -4.71 39.56
CA LYS A 67 7.31 -3.34 39.38
C LYS A 67 6.55 -3.18 38.05
N GLY A 68 6.83 -4.05 37.09
CA GLY A 68 6.21 -4.05 35.77
C GLY A 68 6.92 -3.15 34.77
N VAL A 69 6.48 -3.26 33.52
CA VAL A 69 7.03 -2.54 32.38
C VAL A 69 6.01 -1.57 31.80
N ILE A 70 6.49 -0.58 31.04
CA ILE A 70 5.65 0.38 30.34
C ILE A 70 6.23 0.75 28.98
N CYS A 71 5.38 0.95 27.97
CA CYS A 71 5.78 1.59 26.72
C CYS A 71 4.65 2.45 26.13
N SER A 72 4.97 3.27 25.14
CA SER A 72 3.97 3.93 24.29
C SER A 72 4.06 3.39 22.87
N SER A 73 2.98 2.82 22.37
CA SER A 73 2.84 2.36 20.98
C SER A 73 1.40 1.92 20.71
N ALA A 74 0.87 2.28 19.54
CA ALA A 74 -0.42 1.79 19.06
C ALA A 74 -0.28 0.69 17.99
N GLY A 75 0.84 -0.04 17.96
CA GLY A 75 1.13 -0.98 16.86
C GLY A 75 2.04 -2.15 17.24
N ASN A 76 2.92 -2.54 16.32
CA ASN A 76 3.76 -3.74 16.41
C ASN A 76 4.58 -3.83 17.70
N HIS A 77 5.11 -2.70 18.19
CA HIS A 77 5.90 -2.69 19.42
C HIS A 77 5.05 -3.03 20.66
N ALA A 78 3.83 -2.49 20.74
CA ALA A 78 2.92 -2.78 21.84
C ALA A 78 2.57 -4.28 21.93
N GLN A 79 2.29 -4.92 20.79
CA GLN A 79 2.04 -6.37 20.78
C GLN A 79 3.28 -7.16 21.21
N GLY A 80 4.48 -6.75 20.75
CA GLY A 80 5.74 -7.37 21.16
C GLY A 80 6.00 -7.28 22.67
N VAL A 81 5.76 -6.11 23.28
CA VAL A 81 5.90 -5.91 24.74
C VAL A 81 4.83 -6.69 25.50
N ALA A 82 3.58 -6.67 25.05
CA ALA A 82 2.48 -7.38 25.70
C ALA A 82 2.70 -8.90 25.72
N LEU A 83 3.06 -9.50 24.57
CA LEU A 83 3.41 -10.92 24.49
C LEU A 83 4.59 -11.26 25.42
N SER A 84 5.62 -10.39 25.42
CA SER A 84 6.82 -10.60 26.25
C SER A 84 6.47 -10.56 27.75
N ALA A 85 5.60 -9.64 28.16
CA ALA A 85 5.15 -9.52 29.53
C ALA A 85 4.34 -10.72 29.98
N GLN A 86 3.42 -11.19 29.13
CA GLN A 86 2.65 -12.42 29.34
C GLN A 86 3.57 -13.62 29.55
N ARG A 87 4.59 -13.78 28.70
CA ARG A 87 5.54 -14.90 28.79
C ARG A 87 6.39 -14.87 30.05
N LEU A 88 6.80 -13.68 30.48
CA LEU A 88 7.64 -13.46 31.68
C LEU A 88 6.83 -13.38 32.98
N GLY A 89 5.50 -13.35 32.89
CA GLY A 89 4.62 -13.24 34.05
C GLY A 89 4.75 -11.91 34.79
N CYS A 90 4.98 -10.81 34.06
CA CYS A 90 5.06 -9.47 34.62
C CYS A 90 3.94 -8.56 34.10
N ASP A 91 3.61 -7.53 34.87
CA ASP A 91 2.63 -6.53 34.46
C ASP A 91 3.19 -5.60 33.37
N ALA A 92 2.36 -5.25 32.38
CA ALA A 92 2.72 -4.35 31.30
C ALA A 92 1.63 -3.30 31.06
N VAL A 93 2.05 -2.03 31.09
CA VAL A 93 1.21 -0.88 30.75
C VAL A 93 1.57 -0.40 29.36
N ILE A 94 0.58 -0.30 28.48
CA ILE A 94 0.76 0.16 27.10
C ILE A 94 -0.06 1.42 26.90
N VAL A 95 0.64 2.54 26.74
CA VAL A 95 -0.02 3.83 26.48
C VAL A 95 -0.23 4.00 24.98
N MET A 96 -1.44 4.42 24.60
CA MET A 96 -1.79 4.72 23.22
C MET A 96 -2.59 6.04 23.15
N PRO A 97 -2.59 6.75 22.01
CA PRO A 97 -3.48 7.90 21.82
C PRO A 97 -4.96 7.51 21.93
N VAL A 98 -5.82 8.42 22.37
CA VAL A 98 -7.29 8.20 22.44
C VAL A 98 -7.91 7.96 21.07
N THR A 99 -7.26 8.44 20.01
CA THR A 99 -7.63 8.25 18.60
C THR A 99 -7.27 6.87 18.05
N THR A 100 -6.67 5.99 18.86
CA THR A 100 -6.27 4.64 18.45
C THR A 100 -7.50 3.78 18.15
N PRO A 101 -7.62 3.18 16.94
CA PRO A 101 -8.73 2.32 16.60
C PRO A 101 -8.91 1.15 17.58
N GLU A 102 -10.17 0.83 17.88
CA GLU A 102 -10.55 -0.20 18.87
C GLU A 102 -9.86 -1.55 18.64
N ILE A 103 -9.80 -1.98 17.39
CA ILE A 103 -9.17 -3.23 17.01
C ILE A 103 -7.69 -3.32 17.43
N LYS A 104 -6.95 -2.20 17.44
CA LYS A 104 -5.52 -2.17 17.75
C LYS A 104 -5.29 -2.33 19.26
N TRP A 105 -6.00 -1.56 20.08
CA TRP A 105 -5.81 -1.65 21.53
C TRP A 105 -6.43 -2.93 22.13
N ARG A 106 -7.58 -3.40 21.63
CA ARG A 106 -8.13 -4.70 22.05
C ARG A 106 -7.17 -5.86 21.75
N SER A 107 -6.38 -5.78 20.69
CA SER A 107 -5.39 -6.81 20.36
C SER A 107 -4.28 -6.90 21.41
N VAL A 108 -3.93 -5.78 22.02
CA VAL A 108 -2.94 -5.69 23.10
C VAL A 108 -3.52 -6.15 24.43
N GLU A 109 -4.77 -5.82 24.73
CA GLU A 109 -5.48 -6.34 25.92
C GLU A 109 -5.65 -7.86 25.88
N ARG A 110 -5.91 -8.45 24.70
CA ARG A 110 -6.00 -9.91 24.55
C ARG A 110 -4.68 -10.63 24.89
N LEU A 111 -3.55 -9.93 24.81
CA LEU A 111 -2.24 -10.43 25.24
C LEU A 111 -1.99 -10.22 26.75
N GLY A 112 -2.96 -9.70 27.50
CA GLY A 112 -2.90 -9.54 28.95
C GLY A 112 -2.25 -8.25 29.44
N ALA A 113 -1.98 -7.28 28.55
CA ALA A 113 -1.45 -5.99 28.94
C ALA A 113 -2.55 -4.99 29.30
N THR A 114 -2.24 -4.09 30.23
CA THR A 114 -3.11 -2.96 30.60
C THR A 114 -2.96 -1.84 29.56
N VAL A 115 -4.03 -1.52 28.83
CA VAL A 115 -4.03 -0.38 27.90
C VAL A 115 -4.43 0.90 28.62
N VAL A 116 -3.71 1.98 28.36
CA VAL A 116 -4.06 3.34 28.80
C VAL A 116 -4.19 4.25 27.58
N LEU A 117 -5.40 4.71 27.31
CA LEU A 117 -5.67 5.69 26.25
C LEU A 117 -5.44 7.11 26.77
N LYS A 118 -4.41 7.80 26.27
CA LYS A 118 -4.03 9.15 26.71
C LYS A 118 -3.38 9.96 25.60
N GLY A 119 -3.81 11.21 25.47
CA GLY A 119 -3.30 12.16 24.48
C GLY A 119 -3.92 11.96 23.10
N ASP A 120 -3.93 13.01 22.29
CA ASP A 120 -4.49 12.98 20.93
C ASP A 120 -3.46 12.55 19.88
N SER A 121 -2.18 12.56 20.26
CA SER A 121 -1.03 12.22 19.41
C SER A 121 -0.10 11.18 20.05
N TYR A 122 0.73 10.53 19.23
CA TYR A 122 1.76 9.60 19.72
C TYR A 122 2.76 10.29 20.67
N ASP A 123 3.14 11.54 20.38
CA ASP A 123 4.11 12.30 21.16
C ASP A 123 3.56 12.61 22.58
N GLU A 124 2.27 12.92 22.70
CA GLU A 124 1.59 13.08 23.99
C GLU A 124 1.48 11.76 24.76
N ALA A 125 1.06 10.67 24.08
CA ALA A 125 0.99 9.35 24.67
C ALA A 125 2.37 8.89 25.19
N GLN A 126 3.44 9.16 24.44
CA GLN A 126 4.81 8.84 24.84
C GLN A 126 5.26 9.68 26.03
N SER A 127 4.97 10.98 26.04
CA SER A 127 5.31 11.87 27.16
C SER A 127 4.62 11.42 28.45
N TYR A 128 3.33 11.07 28.37
CA TYR A 128 2.61 10.50 29.51
C TYR A 128 3.19 9.15 29.95
N ALA A 129 3.55 8.26 29.01
CA ALA A 129 4.16 6.97 29.34
C ALA A 129 5.48 7.13 30.10
N LYS A 130 6.34 8.09 29.69
CA LYS A 130 7.59 8.40 30.40
C LYS A 130 7.33 8.96 31.79
N GLN A 131 6.40 9.91 31.92
CA GLN A 131 6.02 10.47 33.22
C GLN A 131 5.49 9.39 34.18
N ARG A 132 4.58 8.54 33.70
CA ARG A 132 4.02 7.43 34.49
C ARG A 132 5.09 6.39 34.83
N CYS A 133 6.04 6.14 33.93
CA CYS A 133 7.17 5.26 34.16
C CYS A 133 7.97 5.69 35.39
N GLU A 134 8.28 6.98 35.49
CA GLU A 134 9.03 7.56 36.62
C GLU A 134 8.21 7.52 37.91
N GLN A 135 6.93 7.89 37.86
CA GLN A 135 6.04 7.93 39.03
C GLN A 135 5.79 6.55 39.64
N GLU A 136 5.61 5.52 38.81
CA GLU A 136 5.31 4.16 39.25
C GLU A 136 6.57 3.30 39.41
N GLY A 137 7.75 3.82 39.07
CA GLY A 137 9.02 3.09 39.12
C GLY A 137 9.06 1.88 38.17
N ARG A 138 8.29 1.93 37.08
CA ARG A 138 8.26 0.89 36.04
C ARG A 138 9.51 0.99 35.16
N THR A 139 9.75 -0.06 34.38
CA THR A 139 10.81 -0.01 33.36
C THR A 139 10.23 0.36 32.00
N PHE A 140 10.74 1.43 31.39
CA PHE A 140 10.34 1.83 30.04
C PHE A 140 10.97 0.89 29.00
N ILE A 141 10.16 0.34 28.08
CA ILE A 141 10.63 -0.54 27.01
C ILE A 141 10.67 0.23 25.69
N PRO A 142 11.84 0.70 25.24
CA PRO A 142 11.98 1.48 24.02
C PRO A 142 11.71 0.63 22.76
N PRO A 143 11.18 1.25 21.69
CA PRO A 143 10.85 0.57 20.45
C PRO A 143 12.04 0.22 19.55
N PHE A 144 13.22 0.80 19.80
CA PHE A 144 14.43 0.56 19.01
C PHE A 144 15.75 0.95 19.69
N ASP A 145 15.82 2.11 20.36
CA ASP A 145 17.09 2.71 20.81
C ASP A 145 17.57 2.15 22.15
N HIS A 146 17.95 0.87 22.16
CA HIS A 146 18.51 0.21 23.34
C HIS A 146 19.40 -0.97 22.92
N PRO A 147 20.60 -1.15 23.49
CA PRO A 147 21.52 -2.22 23.10
C PRO A 147 20.91 -3.63 23.13
N ASP A 148 20.08 -3.93 24.14
CA ASP A 148 19.39 -5.23 24.20
C ASP A 148 18.27 -5.36 23.17
N VAL A 149 17.57 -4.28 22.85
CA VAL A 149 16.55 -4.30 21.79
C VAL A 149 17.23 -4.57 20.46
N ILE A 150 18.31 -3.83 20.16
CA ILE A 150 19.14 -3.98 18.95
C ILE A 150 19.70 -5.41 18.84
N SER A 151 20.25 -5.95 19.93
CA SER A 151 20.78 -7.33 19.97
C SER A 151 19.69 -8.37 19.71
N GLY A 152 18.48 -8.16 20.24
CA GLY A 152 17.35 -9.04 19.95
C GLY A 152 16.99 -9.03 18.47
N GLN A 153 17.01 -7.86 17.82
CA GLN A 153 16.74 -7.78 16.38
C GLN A 153 17.85 -8.41 15.53
N GLY A 154 19.11 -8.34 16.00
CA GLY A 154 20.26 -8.96 15.32
C GLY A 154 20.16 -10.48 15.17
N THR A 155 19.30 -11.15 15.95
CA THR A 155 19.00 -12.58 15.79
C THR A 155 18.45 -12.91 14.40
N ILE A 156 17.81 -11.96 13.73
CA ILE A 156 17.36 -12.12 12.34
C ILE A 156 18.57 -12.22 11.39
N GLY A 157 19.61 -11.41 11.61
CA GLY A 157 20.85 -11.49 10.84
C GLY A 157 21.56 -12.84 11.03
N MET A 158 21.55 -13.36 12.26
CA MET A 158 22.02 -14.71 12.56
C MET A 158 21.26 -15.78 11.80
N GLU A 159 19.93 -15.72 11.80
CA GLU A 159 19.10 -16.66 11.06
C GLU A 159 19.37 -16.60 9.55
N ILE A 160 19.42 -15.41 8.95
CA ILE A 160 19.68 -15.24 7.51
C ILE A 160 21.02 -15.88 7.11
N VAL A 161 22.09 -15.60 7.86
CA VAL A 161 23.43 -16.15 7.57
C VAL A 161 23.45 -17.67 7.69
N ARG A 162 22.71 -18.24 8.66
CA ARG A 162 22.59 -19.70 8.82
C ARG A 162 21.75 -20.34 7.72
N GLN A 163 20.65 -19.70 7.32
CA GLN A 163 19.69 -20.20 6.33
C GLN A 163 20.22 -20.10 4.89
N LEU A 164 21.11 -19.13 4.60
CA LEU A 164 21.69 -18.92 3.28
C LEU A 164 23.23 -18.92 3.34
N GLN A 165 23.80 -20.12 3.16
CA GLN A 165 25.25 -20.35 3.26
C GLN A 165 26.03 -19.98 1.98
N GLY A 166 25.34 -19.71 0.86
CA GLY A 166 25.96 -19.32 -0.41
C GLY A 166 26.41 -17.86 -0.48
N PRO A 167 26.91 -17.38 -1.64
CA PRO A 167 27.17 -15.97 -1.88
C PRO A 167 25.91 -15.12 -1.63
N LEU A 168 26.05 -14.00 -0.91
CA LEU A 168 24.95 -13.09 -0.61
C LEU A 168 25.42 -11.67 -0.92
N HIS A 169 24.73 -11.01 -1.85
CA HIS A 169 25.10 -9.67 -2.31
C HIS A 169 24.68 -8.59 -1.30
N ALA A 170 23.40 -8.59 -0.93
CA ALA A 170 22.84 -7.57 -0.05
C ALA A 170 21.65 -8.05 0.78
N ILE A 171 21.48 -7.46 1.96
CA ILE A 171 20.31 -7.57 2.81
C ILE A 171 19.64 -6.19 2.89
N PHE A 172 18.39 -6.10 2.45
CA PHE A 172 17.55 -4.92 2.49
C PHE A 172 16.70 -4.94 3.75
N VAL A 173 16.79 -3.86 4.53
CA VAL A 173 16.17 -3.75 5.85
C VAL A 173 15.31 -2.49 5.93
N PRO A 174 14.03 -2.57 6.33
CA PRO A 174 13.23 -1.37 6.48
C PRO A 174 13.72 -0.58 7.70
N VAL A 175 13.80 0.74 7.55
CA VAL A 175 14.33 1.65 8.57
C VAL A 175 13.25 2.61 9.03
N GLY A 176 12.94 2.57 10.33
CA GLY A 176 12.28 3.66 11.03
C GLY A 176 13.27 4.26 12.02
N GLY A 177 13.17 3.85 13.30
CA GLY A 177 14.14 4.28 14.32
C GLY A 177 15.53 3.62 14.22
N GLY A 178 15.74 2.65 13.34
CA GLY A 178 17.06 2.03 13.09
C GLY A 178 17.39 0.74 13.86
N GLY A 179 16.56 0.31 14.81
CA GLY A 179 16.88 -0.84 15.68
C GLY A 179 17.08 -2.17 14.94
N LEU A 180 16.27 -2.44 13.92
CA LEU A 180 16.36 -3.67 13.12
C LEU A 180 17.65 -3.71 12.29
N ILE A 181 17.89 -2.67 11.50
CA ILE A 181 19.08 -2.59 10.63
C ILE A 181 20.36 -2.54 11.45
N ALA A 182 20.38 -1.82 12.57
CA ALA A 182 21.55 -1.77 13.46
C ALA A 182 21.90 -3.16 14.00
N GLY A 183 20.90 -3.91 14.46
CA GLY A 183 21.10 -5.27 14.99
C GLY A 183 21.61 -6.24 13.92
N ILE A 184 20.99 -6.21 12.74
CA ILE A 184 21.39 -7.06 11.61
C ILE A 184 22.79 -6.70 11.13
N ALA A 185 23.09 -5.40 10.94
CA ALA A 185 24.40 -4.94 10.52
C ALA A 185 25.49 -5.34 11.52
N ALA A 186 25.25 -5.14 12.82
CA ALA A 186 26.21 -5.46 13.89
C ALA A 186 26.59 -6.95 13.93
N TYR A 187 25.65 -7.85 13.62
CA TYR A 187 25.93 -9.27 13.51
C TYR A 187 26.57 -9.62 12.16
N VAL A 188 25.90 -9.26 11.05
CA VAL A 188 26.27 -9.71 9.70
C VAL A 188 27.64 -9.18 9.32
N LYS A 189 27.96 -7.91 9.56
CA LYS A 189 29.28 -7.34 9.22
C LYS A 189 30.44 -7.98 9.99
N ARG A 190 30.17 -8.69 11.09
CA ARG A 190 31.19 -9.44 11.84
C ARG A 190 31.41 -10.85 11.30
N VAL A 191 30.38 -11.47 10.73
CA VAL A 191 30.45 -12.85 10.24
C VAL A 191 30.70 -12.91 8.73
N ARG A 192 30.13 -11.95 7.99
CA ARG A 192 30.19 -11.81 6.53
C ARG A 192 30.33 -10.32 6.14
N PRO A 193 31.51 -9.72 6.34
CA PRO A 193 31.74 -8.28 6.09
C PRO A 193 31.48 -7.87 4.63
N GLU A 194 31.58 -8.81 3.69
CA GLU A 194 31.34 -8.61 2.26
C GLU A 194 29.87 -8.35 1.91
N VAL A 195 28.94 -8.80 2.76
CA VAL A 195 27.49 -8.63 2.52
C VAL A 195 27.12 -7.17 2.73
N LYS A 196 26.48 -6.55 1.72
CA LYS A 196 25.96 -5.19 1.85
C LYS A 196 24.71 -5.18 2.74
N ILE A 197 24.64 -4.24 3.67
CA ILE A 197 23.45 -3.95 4.45
C ILE A 197 22.89 -2.63 3.95
N ILE A 198 21.68 -2.69 3.39
CA ILE A 198 21.05 -1.54 2.74
C ILE A 198 19.77 -1.22 3.49
N GLY A 199 19.69 0.00 4.04
CA GLY A 199 18.46 0.51 4.61
C GLY A 199 17.45 0.90 3.54
N VAL A 200 16.17 0.78 3.86
CA VAL A 200 15.11 1.27 2.97
C VAL A 200 14.15 2.13 3.78
N GLU A 201 13.92 3.37 3.33
CA GLU A 201 13.02 4.35 3.93
C GLU A 201 11.99 4.86 2.91
N PRO A 202 10.79 5.25 3.32
CA PRO A 202 9.89 6.02 2.47
C PRO A 202 10.49 7.39 2.17
N SER A 203 10.25 7.92 0.96
CA SER A 203 10.73 9.26 0.60
C SER A 203 10.21 10.37 1.52
N ASP A 204 9.06 10.17 2.16
CA ASP A 204 8.40 11.10 3.09
C ASP A 204 8.65 10.78 4.57
N ALA A 205 9.54 9.82 4.88
CA ALA A 205 9.96 9.46 6.24
C ALA A 205 11.40 8.92 6.25
N ASN A 206 12.35 9.75 5.82
CA ASN A 206 13.75 9.39 5.52
C ASN A 206 14.77 9.91 6.55
N ALA A 207 14.45 9.80 7.84
CA ALA A 207 15.22 10.38 8.93
C ALA A 207 16.65 9.82 9.01
N MET A 208 16.84 8.51 8.76
CA MET A 208 18.17 7.89 8.80
C MET A 208 19.01 8.33 7.61
N ALA A 209 18.45 8.38 6.41
CA ALA A 209 19.16 8.83 5.20
C ALA A 209 19.69 10.25 5.37
N LEU A 210 18.85 11.18 5.85
CA LEU A 210 19.26 12.55 6.12
C LEU A 210 20.30 12.61 7.25
N SER A 211 20.11 11.84 8.32
CA SER A 211 21.06 11.81 9.42
C SER A 211 22.44 11.30 9.00
N LEU A 212 22.50 10.26 8.17
CA LEU A 212 23.75 9.71 7.64
C LEU A 212 24.42 10.71 6.68
N CYS A 213 23.64 11.34 5.80
CA CYS A 213 24.13 12.36 4.87
C CYS A 213 24.78 13.54 5.60
N HIS A 214 24.15 14.03 6.67
CA HIS A 214 24.66 15.14 7.47
C HIS A 214 25.69 14.73 8.54
N GLY A 215 25.92 13.44 8.75
CA GLY A 215 26.84 12.93 9.79
C GLY A 215 26.35 13.14 11.23
N GLN A 216 25.12 13.63 11.43
CA GLN A 216 24.49 13.88 12.73
C GLN A 216 22.99 13.58 12.67
N ARG A 217 22.36 13.27 13.82
CA ARG A 217 20.92 13.00 13.88
C ARG A 217 20.13 14.25 13.47
N VAL A 218 19.23 14.07 12.51
CA VAL A 218 18.29 15.10 12.03
C VAL A 218 16.89 14.79 12.55
N MET A 219 16.16 15.83 12.95
CA MET A 219 14.74 15.76 13.28
C MET A 219 13.92 16.23 12.08
N LEU A 220 13.02 15.37 11.60
CA LEU A 220 12.08 15.73 10.55
C LEU A 220 10.96 16.60 11.12
N GLU A 221 10.58 17.65 10.38
CA GLU A 221 9.42 18.49 10.73
C GLU A 221 8.11 17.71 10.60
N GLN A 222 8.00 16.93 9.52
CA GLN A 222 6.83 16.12 9.20
C GLN A 222 7.25 14.73 8.72
N VAL A 223 6.38 13.75 8.94
CA VAL A 223 6.58 12.36 8.51
C VAL A 223 5.31 11.85 7.86
N GLY A 224 5.44 11.17 6.72
CA GLY A 224 4.34 10.51 6.05
C GLY A 224 3.74 9.38 6.90
N GLY A 225 2.40 9.32 6.96
CA GLY A 225 1.67 8.31 7.74
C GLY A 225 1.41 6.98 7.01
N PHE A 226 1.86 6.84 5.75
CA PHE A 226 1.54 5.66 4.94
C PHE A 226 2.23 4.39 5.44
N ALA A 227 3.51 4.47 5.80
CA ALA A 227 4.22 3.37 6.44
C ALA A 227 4.42 3.68 7.93
N ASP A 228 3.35 3.52 8.71
CA ASP A 228 3.28 3.93 10.11
C ASP A 228 4.33 3.26 11.02
N GLY A 229 4.76 2.03 10.70
CA GLY A 229 5.84 1.34 11.41
C GLY A 229 7.23 1.97 11.27
N VAL A 230 7.42 2.85 10.27
CA VAL A 230 8.70 3.54 9.98
C VAL A 230 8.58 5.07 10.01
N ALA A 231 7.40 5.62 10.29
CA ALA A 231 7.15 7.05 10.41
C ALA A 231 7.80 7.64 11.69
N VAL A 232 9.13 7.79 11.67
CA VAL A 232 9.93 8.22 12.82
C VAL A 232 10.59 9.56 12.53
N LYS A 233 10.32 10.57 13.38
CA LYS A 233 10.88 11.93 13.23
C LYS A 233 12.39 12.00 13.52
N VAL A 234 12.87 11.22 14.50
CA VAL A 234 14.27 11.22 14.95
C VAL A 234 14.72 9.79 15.17
N VAL A 235 15.83 9.40 14.53
CA VAL A 235 16.45 8.08 14.69
C VAL A 235 17.08 7.91 16.08
N GLY A 236 17.27 6.67 16.51
CA GLY A 236 17.93 6.38 17.78
C GLY A 236 19.40 6.78 17.79
N GLU A 237 19.93 7.11 18.96
CA GLU A 237 21.33 7.49 19.17
C GLU A 237 22.29 6.35 18.83
N GLU A 238 22.08 5.21 19.47
CA GLU A 238 22.95 4.05 19.31
C GLU A 238 22.74 3.41 17.94
N THR A 239 21.49 3.41 17.47
CA THR A 239 21.18 2.91 16.12
C THR A 239 21.82 3.77 15.04
N PHE A 240 21.86 5.10 15.20
CA PHE A 240 22.53 5.98 14.25
C PHE A 240 24.04 5.75 14.24
N ARG A 241 24.66 5.63 15.42
CA ARG A 241 26.09 5.32 15.56
C ARG A 241 26.46 4.05 14.82
N LEU A 242 25.70 2.96 15.04
CA LEU A 242 25.90 1.69 14.36
C LEU A 242 25.65 1.78 12.85
N CYS A 243 24.60 2.49 12.41
CA CYS A 243 24.33 2.64 10.99
C CYS A 243 25.45 3.39 10.28
N ARG A 244 25.96 4.46 10.87
CA ARG A 244 27.10 5.23 10.32
C ARG A 244 28.36 4.38 10.16
N GLU A 245 28.58 3.42 11.06
CA GLU A 245 29.76 2.55 11.04
C GLU A 245 29.60 1.33 10.12
N LEU A 246 28.39 0.80 9.94
CA LEU A 246 28.18 -0.57 9.44
C LEU A 246 27.24 -0.68 8.22
N VAL A 247 26.43 0.33 7.92
CA VAL A 247 25.44 0.27 6.83
C VAL A 247 26.05 0.84 5.55
N ASP A 248 25.87 0.14 4.43
CA ASP A 248 26.52 0.46 3.15
C ASP A 248 25.75 1.52 2.34
N GLY A 249 24.49 1.78 2.69
CA GLY A 249 23.68 2.83 2.07
C GLY A 249 22.20 2.74 2.42
N ILE A 250 21.43 3.71 1.94
CA ILE A 250 19.97 3.74 2.07
C ILE A 250 19.34 3.98 0.70
N VAL A 251 18.25 3.25 0.44
CA VAL A 251 17.37 3.43 -0.72
C VAL A 251 16.08 4.08 -0.26
N LEU A 252 15.62 5.08 -1.01
CA LEU A 252 14.33 5.73 -0.79
C LEU A 252 13.30 5.17 -1.77
N VAL A 253 12.07 4.96 -1.31
CA VAL A 253 10.97 4.47 -2.16
C VAL A 253 9.69 5.30 -1.99
N SER A 254 8.92 5.39 -3.06
CA SER A 254 7.61 6.03 -3.07
C SER A 254 6.52 5.14 -2.46
N ARG A 255 5.39 5.77 -2.11
CA ARG A 255 4.17 5.06 -1.67
C ARG A 255 3.71 4.03 -2.69
N ASP A 256 3.73 4.38 -3.97
CA ASP A 256 3.31 3.50 -5.06
C ASP A 256 4.19 2.26 -5.18
N ALA A 257 5.51 2.40 -4.99
CA ALA A 257 6.44 1.28 -4.99
C ALA A 257 6.19 0.32 -3.81
N ILE A 258 5.83 0.85 -2.64
CA ILE A 258 5.43 0.05 -1.48
C ILE A 258 4.14 -0.72 -1.81
N CYS A 259 3.12 -0.07 -2.37
CA CYS A 259 1.86 -0.72 -2.77
C CYS A 259 2.09 -1.83 -3.81
N ALA A 260 2.92 -1.56 -4.82
CA ALA A 260 3.30 -2.55 -5.83
C ALA A 260 3.98 -3.78 -5.21
N SER A 261 4.80 -3.58 -4.17
CA SER A 261 5.49 -4.66 -3.45
C SER A 261 4.56 -5.46 -2.53
N ILE A 262 3.55 -4.83 -1.92
CA ILE A 262 2.48 -5.56 -1.21
C ILE A 262 1.75 -6.49 -2.20
N LYS A 263 1.43 -5.98 -3.40
CA LYS A 263 0.81 -6.76 -4.47
C LYS A 263 1.72 -7.90 -4.93
N ASP A 264 3.02 -7.67 -5.10
CA ASP A 264 3.99 -8.71 -5.45
C ASP A 264 4.01 -9.84 -4.42
N MET A 265 4.03 -9.49 -3.13
CA MET A 265 3.99 -10.50 -2.07
C MET A 265 2.68 -11.32 -2.09
N PHE A 266 1.56 -10.68 -2.39
CA PHE A 266 0.28 -11.36 -2.56
C PHE A 266 0.29 -12.28 -3.80
N GLU A 267 0.82 -11.83 -4.93
CA GLU A 267 0.95 -12.63 -6.15
C GLU A 267 1.89 -13.84 -5.95
N GLU A 268 2.91 -13.69 -5.10
CA GLU A 268 3.91 -14.74 -4.81
C GLU A 268 3.45 -15.77 -3.79
N LYS A 269 3.02 -15.32 -2.61
CA LYS A 269 2.78 -16.17 -1.44
C LYS A 269 1.37 -16.08 -0.88
N ARG A 270 0.46 -15.34 -1.53
CA ARG A 270 -0.90 -15.06 -1.00
C ARG A 270 -0.89 -14.46 0.40
N SER A 271 0.21 -13.77 0.74
CA SER A 271 0.40 -13.11 2.03
C SER A 271 0.24 -11.61 1.86
N ILE A 272 -0.37 -10.97 2.84
CA ILE A 272 -0.61 -9.53 2.85
C ILE A 272 0.34 -8.91 3.87
N LEU A 273 1.22 -8.03 3.40
CA LEU A 273 2.12 -7.27 4.26
C LEU A 273 1.50 -5.91 4.60
N GLU A 274 1.88 -5.37 5.75
CA GLU A 274 1.67 -3.95 6.02
C GLU A 274 2.66 -3.11 5.18
N PRO A 275 2.44 -1.79 5.02
CA PRO A 275 3.32 -0.96 4.20
C PRO A 275 4.80 -0.97 4.64
N ALA A 276 5.07 -0.90 5.96
CA ALA A 276 6.43 -1.05 6.49
C ALA A 276 6.99 -2.48 6.29
N GLY A 277 6.12 -3.48 6.21
CA GLY A 277 6.45 -4.87 5.91
C GLY A 277 6.95 -5.06 4.49
N ALA A 278 6.36 -4.36 3.52
CA ALA A 278 6.74 -4.45 2.11
C ALA A 278 7.88 -3.50 1.71
N LEU A 279 8.28 -2.58 2.58
CA LEU A 279 9.24 -1.52 2.30
C LEU A 279 10.60 -2.04 1.81
N ALA A 280 11.19 -3.02 2.50
CA ALA A 280 12.48 -3.57 2.09
C ALA A 280 12.41 -4.32 0.75
N LEU A 281 11.27 -4.93 0.44
CA LEU A 281 11.05 -5.58 -0.86
C LEU A 281 11.05 -4.53 -1.97
N ALA A 282 10.31 -3.43 -1.78
CA ALA A 282 10.30 -2.30 -2.72
C ALA A 282 11.70 -1.74 -2.99
N GLY A 283 12.49 -1.54 -1.92
CA GLY A 283 13.86 -1.06 -2.04
C GLY A 283 14.79 -2.04 -2.74
N ALA A 284 14.63 -3.35 -2.47
CA ALA A 284 15.40 -4.39 -3.13
C ALA A 284 15.11 -4.45 -4.62
N GLU A 285 13.83 -4.36 -5.02
CA GLU A 285 13.43 -4.32 -6.44
C GLU A 285 14.00 -3.09 -7.15
N ALA A 286 13.87 -1.91 -6.54
CA ALA A 286 14.39 -0.66 -7.08
C ALA A 286 15.92 -0.73 -7.26
N TYR A 287 16.63 -1.23 -6.25
CA TYR A 287 18.08 -1.40 -6.29
C TYR A 287 18.52 -2.36 -7.40
N CYS A 288 17.89 -3.53 -7.50
CA CYS A 288 18.24 -4.52 -8.52
C CYS A 288 18.04 -3.97 -9.94
N LYS A 289 16.95 -3.22 -10.17
CA LYS A 289 16.68 -2.57 -11.46
C LYS A 289 17.71 -1.47 -11.76
N TYR A 290 17.98 -0.60 -10.79
CA TYR A 290 18.89 0.54 -10.96
C TYR A 290 20.32 0.10 -11.30
N TYR A 291 20.85 -0.91 -10.59
CA TYR A 291 22.20 -1.42 -10.81
C TYR A 291 22.27 -2.54 -11.85
N GLY A 292 21.14 -2.93 -12.47
CA GLY A 292 21.10 -4.00 -13.47
C GLY A 292 21.63 -5.34 -12.97
N LEU A 293 21.41 -5.68 -11.68
CA LEU A 293 21.94 -6.90 -11.09
C LEU A 293 21.39 -8.16 -11.78
N LYS A 294 22.25 -9.17 -11.93
CA LYS A 294 21.91 -10.47 -12.52
C LYS A 294 22.56 -11.63 -11.76
N GLY A 295 21.80 -12.68 -11.49
CA GLY A 295 22.26 -13.92 -10.85
C GLY A 295 22.62 -13.81 -9.35
N GLU A 296 22.59 -12.61 -8.79
CA GLU A 296 22.96 -12.34 -7.40
C GLU A 296 21.88 -12.81 -6.41
N ASN A 297 22.30 -13.25 -5.22
CA ASN A 297 21.38 -13.47 -4.10
C ASN A 297 21.18 -12.18 -3.33
N VAL A 298 19.91 -11.78 -3.15
CA VAL A 298 19.52 -10.63 -2.33
C VAL A 298 18.44 -11.04 -1.35
N VAL A 299 18.44 -10.46 -0.15
CA VAL A 299 17.45 -10.75 0.90
C VAL A 299 16.67 -9.49 1.22
N ALA A 300 15.34 -9.55 1.19
CA ALA A 300 14.46 -8.50 1.70
C ALA A 300 13.70 -8.97 2.94
N ILE A 301 13.60 -8.12 3.96
CA ILE A 301 12.89 -8.46 5.20
C ILE A 301 11.42 -8.05 5.09
N THR A 302 10.52 -9.03 5.19
CA THR A 302 9.07 -8.77 5.29
C THR A 302 8.71 -8.54 6.76
N SER A 303 8.84 -7.29 7.20
CA SER A 303 8.99 -6.95 8.62
C SER A 303 7.70 -7.03 9.46
N GLY A 304 6.54 -6.99 8.83
CA GLY A 304 5.26 -7.10 9.52
C GLY A 304 4.04 -7.19 8.60
N ALA A 305 2.88 -7.52 9.19
CA ALA A 305 1.62 -7.70 8.48
C ALA A 305 0.39 -7.13 9.23
N ASN A 306 0.58 -6.26 10.22
CA ASN A 306 -0.50 -5.67 11.00
C ASN A 306 -1.11 -4.44 10.27
N MET A 307 -1.96 -4.70 9.29
CA MET A 307 -2.66 -3.67 8.51
C MET A 307 -4.19 -3.81 8.67
N ASN A 308 -4.91 -2.68 8.71
CA ASN A 308 -6.38 -2.71 8.60
C ASN A 308 -6.78 -3.17 7.19
N PHE A 309 -7.76 -4.07 7.09
CA PHE A 309 -8.26 -4.59 5.83
C PHE A 309 -8.74 -3.48 4.89
N ASP A 310 -9.41 -2.45 5.40
CA ASP A 310 -9.89 -1.32 4.58
C ASP A 310 -8.76 -0.59 3.83
N ARG A 311 -7.53 -0.64 4.38
CA ARG A 311 -6.35 -0.04 3.76
C ARG A 311 -5.96 -0.75 2.47
N LEU A 312 -6.39 -2.00 2.26
CA LEU A 312 -6.15 -2.73 1.03
C LEU A 312 -6.77 -2.03 -0.18
N ARG A 313 -7.89 -1.33 -0.01
CA ARG A 313 -8.49 -0.56 -1.10
C ARG A 313 -7.52 0.49 -1.64
N LEU A 314 -6.91 1.27 -0.74
CA LEU A 314 -5.89 2.25 -1.12
C LEU A 314 -4.67 1.57 -1.75
N VAL A 315 -4.24 0.43 -1.20
CA VAL A 315 -3.13 -0.35 -1.76
C VAL A 315 -3.45 -0.81 -3.18
N THR A 316 -4.65 -1.31 -3.45
CA THR A 316 -5.06 -1.75 -4.80
C THR A 316 -5.10 -0.58 -5.78
N GLU A 317 -5.68 0.56 -5.37
CA GLU A 317 -5.77 1.76 -6.20
C GLU A 317 -4.37 2.29 -6.57
N LEU A 318 -3.43 2.33 -5.63
CA LEU A 318 -2.06 2.82 -5.88
C LEU A 318 -1.14 1.80 -6.55
N ALA A 319 -1.32 0.50 -6.31
CA ALA A 319 -0.46 -0.55 -6.88
C ALA A 319 -0.60 -0.67 -8.40
N ASP A 320 -1.80 -0.42 -8.93
CA ASP A 320 -2.05 -0.45 -10.38
C ASP A 320 -1.44 0.78 -11.09
N VAL A 321 -1.48 1.94 -10.43
CA VAL A 321 -0.82 3.18 -10.88
C VAL A 321 0.71 3.02 -10.86
N GLY A 322 1.28 2.54 -9.75
CA GLY A 322 2.73 2.41 -9.58
C GLY A 322 3.42 1.46 -10.56
N ARG A 323 2.67 0.53 -11.17
CA ARG A 323 3.17 -0.36 -12.23
C ARG A 323 2.92 0.18 -13.64
N LYS A 324 2.39 1.40 -13.81
CA LYS A 324 1.89 1.93 -15.08
C LYS A 324 0.99 0.92 -15.81
N ARG A 325 0.12 0.22 -15.06
CA ARG A 325 -0.79 -0.78 -15.66
C ARG A 325 -2.11 -0.17 -16.11
N GLU A 326 -2.36 1.08 -15.76
CA GLU A 326 -3.56 1.81 -16.15
C GLU A 326 -3.15 3.23 -16.56
N ALA A 327 -3.62 3.69 -17.73
CA ALA A 327 -3.50 5.08 -18.17
C ALA A 327 -4.83 5.78 -17.95
N VAL A 328 -4.79 7.00 -17.43
CA VAL A 328 -5.96 7.87 -17.30
C VAL A 328 -5.91 8.91 -18.41
N LEU A 329 -6.92 8.92 -19.27
CA LEU A 329 -6.95 9.74 -20.48
C LEU A 329 -8.24 10.55 -20.56
N ALA A 330 -8.15 11.73 -21.17
CA ALA A 330 -9.31 12.55 -21.50
C ALA A 330 -9.33 12.83 -23.01
N THR A 331 -10.43 12.51 -23.68
CA THR A 331 -10.60 12.74 -25.13
C THR A 331 -11.81 13.62 -25.38
N PHE A 332 -11.65 14.60 -26.28
CA PHE A 332 -12.74 15.43 -26.78
C PHE A 332 -13.42 14.73 -27.96
N LEU A 333 -14.71 14.41 -27.82
CA LEU A 333 -15.55 13.80 -28.85
C LEU A 333 -16.54 14.82 -29.41
N PRO A 334 -16.76 14.88 -30.72
CA PRO A 334 -17.87 15.66 -31.27
C PRO A 334 -19.22 15.14 -30.74
N GLU A 335 -20.12 16.02 -30.32
CA GLU A 335 -21.49 15.68 -29.89
C GLU A 335 -22.40 15.33 -31.10
N GLU A 336 -22.04 14.25 -31.79
CA GLU A 336 -22.72 13.73 -32.98
C GLU A 336 -23.07 12.25 -32.80
N GLN A 337 -24.15 11.80 -33.45
CA GLN A 337 -24.56 10.40 -33.41
C GLN A 337 -23.45 9.47 -33.92
N GLY A 338 -23.15 8.43 -33.14
CA GLY A 338 -22.11 7.45 -33.48
C GLY A 338 -20.67 7.84 -33.08
N SER A 339 -20.42 9.06 -32.58
CA SER A 339 -19.09 9.48 -32.08
C SER A 339 -18.54 8.55 -31.00
N PHE A 340 -19.42 8.10 -30.09
CA PHE A 340 -19.06 7.20 -29.01
C PHE A 340 -18.61 5.82 -29.52
N LYS A 341 -19.31 5.27 -30.51
CA LYS A 341 -18.95 4.00 -31.14
C LYS A 341 -17.62 4.10 -31.85
N LYS A 342 -17.41 5.16 -32.63
CA LYS A 342 -16.14 5.43 -33.32
C LYS A 342 -14.99 5.54 -32.32
N PHE A 343 -15.19 6.23 -31.20
CA PHE A 343 -14.20 6.28 -30.12
C PHE A 343 -13.86 4.87 -29.59
N ALA A 344 -14.86 4.06 -29.25
CA ALA A 344 -14.63 2.72 -28.70
C ALA A 344 -13.89 1.81 -29.70
N GLU A 345 -14.17 1.93 -31.00
CA GLU A 345 -13.43 1.24 -32.07
C GLU A 345 -11.96 1.68 -32.15
N LEU A 346 -11.66 2.97 -31.92
CA LEU A 346 -10.29 3.51 -31.95
C LEU A 346 -9.44 3.10 -30.74
N VAL A 347 -10.06 2.95 -29.56
CA VAL A 347 -9.41 2.33 -28.38
C VAL A 347 -8.98 0.91 -28.72
N GLY A 348 -9.81 0.18 -29.48
CA GLY A 348 -9.46 -1.10 -30.07
C GLY A 348 -9.46 -2.24 -29.07
N ARG A 349 -8.34 -2.98 -28.99
CA ARG A 349 -8.23 -4.18 -28.14
C ARG A 349 -7.86 -3.89 -26.69
N MET A 350 -7.53 -2.65 -26.36
CA MET A 350 -7.21 -2.27 -24.98
C MET A 350 -8.45 -2.42 -24.10
N ASN A 351 -8.24 -2.95 -22.90
CA ASN A 351 -9.33 -3.11 -21.96
C ASN A 351 -9.63 -1.76 -21.31
N ILE A 352 -10.82 -1.23 -21.55
CA ILE A 352 -11.32 -0.05 -20.85
C ILE A 352 -11.69 -0.49 -19.42
N THR A 353 -11.03 0.09 -18.42
CA THR A 353 -11.24 -0.20 -16.99
C THR A 353 -12.19 0.79 -16.34
N GLU A 354 -12.21 2.02 -16.82
CA GLU A 354 -13.11 3.08 -16.39
C GLU A 354 -13.53 3.93 -17.60
N PHE A 355 -14.77 4.37 -17.63
CA PHE A 355 -15.28 5.26 -18.66
C PHE A 355 -16.39 6.15 -18.09
N LYS A 356 -16.25 7.46 -18.27
CA LYS A 356 -17.14 8.47 -17.71
C LYS A 356 -17.45 9.55 -18.74
N TYR A 357 -18.74 9.77 -18.94
CA TYR A 357 -19.28 10.74 -19.88
C TYR A 357 -20.63 11.26 -19.40
N ARG A 358 -20.87 12.56 -19.59
CA ARG A 358 -22.17 13.21 -19.46
C ARG A 358 -22.31 14.19 -20.61
N TYR A 359 -23.47 14.15 -21.25
CA TYR A 359 -23.87 15.10 -22.28
C TYR A 359 -23.95 16.53 -21.73
N ASP A 360 -23.49 17.50 -22.50
CA ASP A 360 -23.64 18.92 -22.22
C ASP A 360 -24.30 19.60 -23.42
N CYS A 361 -25.49 20.18 -23.21
CA CYS A 361 -26.25 20.85 -24.25
C CYS A 361 -25.60 22.15 -24.77
N ASN A 362 -24.65 22.71 -24.03
CA ASN A 362 -23.99 23.98 -24.38
C ASN A 362 -22.62 23.79 -25.05
N ALA A 363 -22.09 22.57 -25.06
CA ALA A 363 -20.77 22.26 -25.60
C ALA A 363 -20.88 21.66 -27.01
N LYS A 364 -19.96 22.06 -27.90
CA LYS A 364 -19.84 21.43 -29.24
C LYS A 364 -19.10 20.10 -29.18
N ASP A 365 -18.14 20.00 -28.28
CA ASP A 365 -17.34 18.80 -28.03
C ASP A 365 -17.60 18.33 -26.61
N ALA A 366 -17.83 17.04 -26.46
CA ALA A 366 -17.93 16.36 -25.18
C ALA A 366 -16.58 15.90 -24.67
N LEU A 367 -16.36 16.08 -23.38
CA LEU A 367 -15.18 15.53 -22.72
C LEU A 367 -15.50 14.14 -22.15
N VAL A 368 -14.75 13.15 -22.60
CA VAL A 368 -14.79 11.78 -22.07
C VAL A 368 -13.55 11.53 -21.25
N LEU A 369 -13.74 11.09 -19.99
CA LEU A 369 -12.66 10.61 -19.15
C LEU A 369 -12.71 9.08 -19.10
N TYR A 370 -11.60 8.42 -19.38
CA TYR A 370 -11.54 6.98 -19.41
C TYR A 370 -10.17 6.47 -18.99
N SER A 371 -10.14 5.23 -18.55
CA SER A 371 -8.93 4.52 -18.19
C SER A 371 -8.79 3.25 -19.01
N VAL A 372 -7.56 2.96 -19.44
CA VAL A 372 -7.22 1.76 -20.22
C VAL A 372 -6.12 0.98 -19.54
N GLY A 373 -6.24 -0.34 -19.55
CA GLY A 373 -5.18 -1.24 -19.13
C GLY A 373 -3.98 -1.16 -20.10
N ILE A 374 -2.79 -0.88 -19.57
CA ILE A 374 -1.53 -0.78 -20.31
C ILE A 374 -0.74 -2.08 -20.12
N TYR A 375 -0.30 -2.67 -21.24
CA TYR A 375 0.72 -3.72 -21.22
C TYR A 375 2.12 -3.16 -21.53
N THR A 376 2.22 -2.18 -22.43
CA THR A 376 3.48 -1.45 -22.74
C THR A 376 3.23 0.05 -23.02
N ASP A 377 4.22 0.89 -22.72
CA ASP A 377 4.16 2.34 -23.01
C ASP A 377 4.00 2.61 -24.52
N ASP A 378 4.51 1.71 -25.38
CA ASP A 378 4.40 1.84 -26.84
C ASP A 378 2.97 1.58 -27.35
N GLU A 379 2.24 0.65 -26.71
CA GLU A 379 0.83 0.43 -27.04
C GLU A 379 -0.02 1.67 -26.73
N LEU A 380 0.24 2.33 -25.59
CA LEU A 380 -0.46 3.56 -25.19
C LEU A 380 -0.22 4.67 -26.22
N LYS A 381 1.04 4.91 -26.58
CA LYS A 381 1.40 5.90 -27.61
C LYS A 381 0.70 5.61 -28.94
N ALA A 382 0.73 4.36 -29.39
CA ALA A 382 0.05 3.97 -30.62
C ALA A 382 -1.47 4.20 -30.55
N MET A 383 -2.11 4.05 -29.39
CA MET A 383 -3.52 4.38 -29.22
C MET A 383 -3.77 5.89 -29.30
N VAL A 384 -2.97 6.69 -28.61
CA VAL A 384 -3.08 8.15 -28.65
C VAL A 384 -2.87 8.68 -30.06
N GLU A 385 -1.87 8.17 -30.79
CA GLU A 385 -1.63 8.51 -32.20
C GLU A 385 -2.83 8.15 -33.11
N ARG A 386 -3.48 7.00 -32.88
CA ARG A 386 -4.72 6.63 -33.60
C ARG A 386 -5.84 7.62 -33.32
N MET A 387 -6.02 8.06 -32.08
CA MET A 387 -7.02 9.08 -31.73
C MET A 387 -6.74 10.42 -32.41
N GLU A 388 -5.50 10.90 -32.35
CA GLU A 388 -5.09 12.17 -32.95
C GLU A 388 -5.22 12.14 -34.49
N SER A 389 -4.82 11.04 -35.13
CA SER A 389 -4.98 10.86 -36.58
C SER A 389 -6.45 10.91 -37.02
N SER A 390 -7.37 10.54 -36.13
CA SER A 390 -8.82 10.65 -36.31
C SER A 390 -9.41 12.01 -35.92
N LYS A 391 -8.56 13.01 -35.64
CA LYS A 391 -8.92 14.36 -35.17
C LYS A 391 -9.57 14.41 -33.79
N LEU A 392 -9.38 13.37 -32.97
CA LEU A 392 -9.83 13.34 -31.58
C LEU A 392 -8.69 13.79 -30.68
N ARG A 393 -8.79 15.03 -30.16
CA ARG A 393 -7.79 15.56 -29.22
C ARG A 393 -7.82 14.72 -27.94
N THR A 394 -6.70 14.12 -27.59
CA THR A 394 -6.54 13.27 -26.41
C THR A 394 -5.45 13.83 -25.50
N VAL A 395 -5.70 13.86 -24.20
CA VAL A 395 -4.77 14.35 -23.18
C VAL A 395 -4.47 13.21 -22.22
N ASP A 396 -3.18 12.94 -22.02
CA ASP A 396 -2.71 11.99 -21.02
C ASP A 396 -2.66 12.65 -19.64
N LEU A 397 -3.42 12.08 -18.69
CA LEU A 397 -3.52 12.54 -17.31
C LEU A 397 -2.91 11.54 -16.32
N THR A 398 -2.22 10.51 -16.81
CA THR A 398 -1.69 9.40 -16.00
C THR A 398 -0.77 9.88 -14.87
N ASP A 399 0.05 10.90 -15.14
CA ASP A 399 0.98 11.47 -14.15
C ASP A 399 0.39 12.63 -13.34
N ASN A 400 -0.92 12.90 -13.43
CA ASN A 400 -1.57 14.02 -12.73
C ASN A 400 -2.29 13.55 -11.46
N ASP A 401 -1.76 13.90 -10.29
CA ASP A 401 -2.31 13.49 -8.99
C ASP A 401 -3.72 14.04 -8.73
N LEU A 402 -4.01 15.28 -9.13
CA LEU A 402 -5.35 15.87 -8.98
C LEU A 402 -6.41 15.09 -9.78
N ALA A 403 -6.06 14.66 -11.00
CA ALA A 403 -6.94 13.85 -11.83
C ALA A 403 -7.20 12.46 -11.21
N LYS A 404 -6.14 11.80 -10.74
CA LYS A 404 -6.20 10.46 -10.13
C LYS A 404 -6.93 10.44 -8.79
N ASP A 405 -6.67 11.42 -7.93
CA ASP A 405 -7.16 11.41 -6.55
C ASP A 405 -8.59 11.97 -6.44
N HIS A 406 -8.93 12.94 -7.29
CA HIS A 406 -10.17 13.69 -7.17
C HIS A 406 -10.99 13.74 -8.45
N LEU A 407 -10.46 14.30 -9.54
CA LEU A 407 -11.31 14.67 -10.68
C LEU A 407 -11.96 13.46 -11.35
N ARG A 408 -11.30 12.30 -11.33
CA ARG A 408 -11.93 11.05 -11.83
C ARG A 408 -13.23 10.73 -11.11
N TYR A 409 -13.42 11.12 -9.85
CA TYR A 409 -14.63 10.88 -9.08
C TYR A 409 -15.72 11.94 -9.29
N PHE A 410 -15.43 13.05 -9.98
CA PHE A 410 -16.36 14.16 -10.17
C PHE A 410 -16.99 14.25 -11.55
N ILE A 411 -16.41 13.57 -12.55
CA ILE A 411 -16.99 13.53 -13.91
C ILE A 411 -18.35 12.85 -13.86
N GLY A 412 -19.37 13.56 -14.33
CA GLY A 412 -20.78 13.16 -14.28
C GLY A 412 -21.69 14.38 -14.27
N GLY A 413 -21.58 15.23 -13.25
CA GLY A 413 -22.28 16.53 -13.19
C GLY A 413 -23.80 16.50 -13.42
N ARG A 414 -24.43 17.68 -13.44
CA ARG A 414 -25.84 17.83 -13.84
C ARG A 414 -25.89 18.24 -15.30
N SER A 415 -26.93 17.77 -16.00
CA SER A 415 -27.20 18.20 -17.37
C SER A 415 -28.70 18.24 -17.63
N GLU A 416 -29.11 19.15 -18.53
CA GLU A 416 -30.47 19.24 -19.03
C GLU A 416 -30.58 18.37 -20.29
N VAL A 417 -31.20 17.20 -20.13
CA VAL A 417 -31.36 16.23 -21.21
C VAL A 417 -32.84 15.92 -21.41
N ARG A 418 -33.37 16.23 -22.60
CA ARG A 418 -34.75 15.89 -22.97
C ARG A 418 -34.87 14.41 -23.31
N ASP A 419 -36.00 13.83 -22.92
CA ASP A 419 -36.38 12.43 -23.16
C ASP A 419 -35.29 11.41 -22.76
N GLU A 420 -34.58 11.72 -21.68
CA GLU A 420 -33.52 10.87 -21.14
C GLU A 420 -34.09 9.67 -20.38
N LEU A 421 -33.78 8.48 -20.88
CA LEU A 421 -33.98 7.22 -20.20
C LEU A 421 -32.72 6.78 -19.47
N VAL A 422 -32.83 6.52 -18.18
CA VAL A 422 -31.69 6.11 -17.34
C VAL A 422 -31.88 4.68 -16.87
N TYR A 423 -30.88 3.86 -17.19
CA TYR A 423 -30.87 2.44 -16.87
C TYR A 423 -29.53 2.03 -16.28
N ARG A 424 -29.59 1.15 -15.29
CA ARG A 424 -28.43 0.44 -14.75
C ARG A 424 -28.36 -0.92 -15.42
N PHE A 425 -27.34 -1.15 -16.21
CA PHE A 425 -27.03 -2.43 -16.85
C PHE A 425 -25.93 -3.17 -16.07
N ILE A 426 -25.99 -4.49 -16.06
CA ILE A 426 -24.90 -5.36 -15.58
C ILE A 426 -24.24 -5.98 -16.80
N PHE A 427 -23.06 -5.47 -17.15
CA PHE A 427 -22.31 -6.00 -18.27
C PHE A 427 -21.55 -7.27 -17.86
N PRO A 428 -21.58 -8.33 -18.69
CA PRO A 428 -20.72 -9.47 -18.46
C PRO A 428 -19.25 -9.05 -18.61
N GLU A 429 -18.35 -9.54 -17.75
CA GLU A 429 -16.91 -9.31 -17.87
C GLU A 429 -16.31 -10.14 -19.03
N ARG A 430 -16.68 -9.80 -20.26
CA ARG A 430 -16.13 -10.39 -21.48
C ARG A 430 -15.62 -9.26 -22.39
N PRO A 431 -14.45 -9.42 -23.03
CA PRO A 431 -13.98 -8.48 -24.04
C PRO A 431 -15.07 -8.23 -25.10
N GLY A 432 -15.29 -6.95 -25.43
CA GLY A 432 -16.31 -6.56 -26.41
C GLY A 432 -17.75 -6.43 -25.86
N ALA A 433 -18.00 -6.63 -24.56
CA ALA A 433 -19.32 -6.42 -23.97
C ALA A 433 -19.85 -4.99 -24.19
N LEU A 434 -18.97 -4.00 -24.04
CA LEU A 434 -19.25 -2.59 -24.36
C LEU A 434 -19.58 -2.40 -25.84
N MET A 435 -18.79 -2.99 -26.75
CA MET A 435 -19.06 -2.88 -28.19
C MET A 435 -20.40 -3.52 -28.57
N LYS A 436 -20.73 -4.69 -28.03
CA LYS A 436 -22.03 -5.34 -28.25
C LYS A 436 -23.19 -4.46 -27.76
N PHE A 437 -23.02 -3.76 -26.64
CA PHE A 437 -23.99 -2.77 -26.16
C PHE A 437 -24.14 -1.60 -27.14
N LEU A 438 -23.01 -1.01 -27.57
CA LEU A 438 -23.02 0.09 -28.53
C LEU A 438 -23.59 -0.32 -29.88
N ASP A 439 -23.36 -1.55 -30.34
CA ASP A 439 -23.95 -2.07 -31.59
C ASP A 439 -25.48 -2.18 -31.52
N ALA A 440 -26.03 -2.48 -30.34
CA ALA A 440 -27.48 -2.58 -30.15
C ALA A 440 -28.18 -1.20 -30.17
N PHE A 441 -27.53 -0.16 -29.65
CA PHE A 441 -28.16 1.14 -29.35
C PHE A 441 -27.57 2.37 -30.07
N SER A 442 -26.25 2.41 -30.32
CA SER A 442 -25.51 3.65 -30.64
C SER A 442 -25.79 4.33 -31.99
N PRO A 443 -26.21 3.67 -33.09
CA PRO A 443 -26.41 4.42 -34.33
C PRO A 443 -27.77 5.14 -34.40
N ARG A 444 -28.72 4.81 -33.51
CA ARG A 444 -30.10 5.35 -33.58
C ARG A 444 -30.43 6.31 -32.45
N TRP A 445 -29.95 6.05 -31.23
CA TRP A 445 -30.21 6.89 -30.07
C TRP A 445 -28.93 7.52 -29.54
N ASN A 446 -29.06 8.76 -29.07
CA ASN A 446 -27.94 9.47 -28.49
C ASN A 446 -27.70 9.00 -27.05
N ILE A 447 -26.44 8.72 -26.70
CA ILE A 447 -26.06 8.41 -25.32
C ILE A 447 -25.89 9.75 -24.60
N SER A 448 -26.55 9.94 -23.46
CA SER A 448 -26.48 11.18 -22.66
C SER A 448 -25.71 11.03 -21.34
N LEU A 449 -25.49 9.79 -20.91
CA LEU A 449 -24.72 9.46 -19.71
C LEU A 449 -24.08 8.10 -19.94
N PHE A 450 -22.81 7.98 -19.59
CA PHE A 450 -22.15 6.68 -19.53
C PHE A 450 -21.19 6.66 -18.37
N HIS A 451 -21.48 5.84 -17.37
CA HIS A 451 -20.60 5.63 -16.22
C HIS A 451 -20.33 4.14 -16.07
N TYR A 452 -19.09 3.75 -16.35
CA TYR A 452 -18.60 2.39 -16.31
C TYR A 452 -17.32 2.33 -15.47
N ARG A 453 -17.25 1.34 -14.60
CA ARG A 453 -16.03 0.94 -13.91
C ARG A 453 -16.04 -0.57 -13.75
N ALA A 454 -15.00 -1.24 -14.22
CA ALA A 454 -14.83 -2.67 -14.00
C ALA A 454 -14.72 -2.95 -12.49
N GLN A 455 -15.53 -3.87 -11.98
CA GLN A 455 -15.62 -4.19 -10.54
C GLN A 455 -15.34 -5.67 -10.22
N GLY A 456 -14.70 -6.41 -11.13
CA GLY A 456 -14.37 -7.82 -10.92
C GLY A 456 -15.57 -8.76 -11.14
N GLU A 457 -15.45 -9.99 -10.63
CA GLU A 457 -16.17 -11.17 -11.13
C GLU A 457 -17.71 -11.12 -11.10
N THR A 458 -18.33 -10.19 -10.37
CA THR A 458 -19.80 -10.04 -10.28
C THR A 458 -20.42 -9.22 -11.42
N GLY A 459 -19.66 -8.84 -12.44
CA GLY A 459 -20.12 -8.03 -13.56
C GLY A 459 -19.95 -6.54 -13.31
N ALA A 460 -19.77 -5.77 -14.38
CA ALA A 460 -19.59 -4.31 -14.29
C ALA A 460 -20.96 -3.62 -14.26
N ASN A 461 -21.24 -2.92 -13.16
CA ASN A 461 -22.41 -2.04 -13.07
C ASN A 461 -22.18 -0.81 -13.95
N VAL A 462 -23.02 -0.66 -14.97
CA VAL A 462 -22.96 0.44 -15.92
C VAL A 462 -24.21 1.28 -15.77
N LEU A 463 -24.04 2.56 -15.49
CA LEU A 463 -25.14 3.51 -15.54
C LEU A 463 -25.14 4.18 -16.90
N VAL A 464 -26.22 4.01 -17.66
CA VAL A 464 -26.36 4.56 -19.01
C VAL A 464 -27.61 5.44 -19.08
N GLY A 465 -27.44 6.62 -19.66
CA GLY A 465 -28.50 7.52 -20.07
C GLY A 465 -28.58 7.54 -21.58
N ILE A 466 -29.79 7.41 -22.13
CA ILE A 466 -30.03 7.38 -23.59
C ILE A 466 -31.21 8.28 -23.87
N GLN A 467 -31.09 9.15 -24.87
CA GLN A 467 -32.18 9.97 -25.38
C GLN A 467 -33.01 9.16 -26.36
N VAL A 468 -34.22 8.81 -25.95
CA VAL A 468 -35.16 8.02 -26.75
C VAL A 468 -36.45 8.82 -26.87
N PRO A 469 -37.00 9.06 -28.05
CA PRO A 469 -38.34 9.66 -28.17
C PRO A 469 -39.40 8.77 -27.54
N GLN A 470 -40.45 9.34 -26.94
CA GLN A 470 -41.52 8.57 -26.27
C GLN A 470 -42.17 7.52 -27.18
N GLU A 471 -42.27 7.81 -28.48
CA GLU A 471 -42.83 6.91 -29.49
C GLU A 471 -42.00 5.65 -29.72
N GLU A 472 -40.71 5.67 -29.37
CA GLU A 472 -39.76 4.57 -29.61
C GLU A 472 -39.44 3.76 -28.34
N PHE A 473 -40.12 4.02 -27.22
CA PHE A 473 -39.86 3.37 -25.93
C PHE A 473 -40.03 1.85 -25.96
N ASP A 474 -41.09 1.37 -26.62
CA ASP A 474 -41.35 -0.06 -26.73
C ASP A 474 -40.27 -0.78 -27.58
N GLU A 475 -39.76 -0.10 -28.62
CA GLU A 475 -38.65 -0.62 -29.42
C GLU A 475 -37.35 -0.66 -28.62
N PHE A 476 -37.05 0.40 -27.86
CA PHE A 476 -35.90 0.44 -26.97
C PHE A 476 -35.92 -0.75 -25.99
N LYS A 477 -37.06 -0.97 -25.34
CA LYS A 477 -37.23 -2.07 -24.37
C LYS A 477 -37.03 -3.43 -25.04
N SER A 478 -37.62 -3.65 -26.22
CA SER A 478 -37.43 -4.89 -26.97
C SER A 478 -35.95 -5.13 -27.32
N ARG A 479 -35.20 -4.10 -27.71
CA ARG A 479 -33.76 -4.22 -27.98
C ARG A 479 -32.95 -4.50 -26.71
N ALA A 480 -33.30 -3.88 -25.58
CA ALA A 480 -32.66 -4.14 -24.30
C ALA A 480 -32.88 -5.58 -23.83
N ASP A 481 -34.11 -6.10 -23.97
CA ASP A 481 -34.43 -7.48 -23.66
C ASP A 481 -33.65 -8.46 -24.56
N ASN A 482 -33.52 -8.14 -25.85
CA ASN A 482 -32.77 -8.95 -26.82
C ASN A 482 -31.24 -8.93 -26.60
N LEU A 483 -30.70 -7.91 -25.93
CA LEU A 483 -29.29 -7.84 -25.60
C LEU A 483 -28.86 -8.96 -24.63
N GLY A 484 -29.80 -9.40 -23.79
CA GLY A 484 -29.62 -10.45 -22.80
C GLY A 484 -28.77 -10.04 -21.59
N TYR A 485 -28.64 -8.72 -21.34
CA TYR A 485 -27.98 -8.19 -20.15
C TYR A 485 -29.03 -7.89 -19.09
N GLU A 486 -28.71 -8.11 -17.82
CA GLU A 486 -29.59 -7.69 -16.73
C GLU A 486 -29.60 -6.16 -16.66
N TYR A 487 -30.79 -5.55 -16.57
CA TYR A 487 -30.92 -4.11 -16.49
C TYR A 487 -32.11 -3.67 -15.63
N MET A 488 -31.99 -2.50 -15.01
CA MET A 488 -33.01 -1.90 -14.14
C MET A 488 -33.21 -0.43 -14.49
N SER A 489 -34.46 0.04 -14.52
CA SER A 489 -34.77 1.45 -14.75
C SER A 489 -34.52 2.28 -13.48
N GLU A 490 -33.81 3.39 -13.62
CA GLU A 490 -33.53 4.33 -12.53
C GLU A 490 -34.25 5.68 -12.73
N LEU A 491 -35.22 5.75 -13.66
CA LEU A 491 -35.98 6.95 -14.00
C LEU A 491 -36.71 7.62 -12.82
N ASN A 492 -37.19 6.79 -11.89
CA ASN A 492 -37.91 7.22 -10.70
C ASN A 492 -37.02 7.27 -9.46
N ASN A 493 -35.71 7.10 -9.61
CA ASN A 493 -34.78 7.16 -8.50
C ASN A 493 -34.62 8.60 -8.02
N GLU A 494 -35.07 8.88 -6.79
CA GLU A 494 -35.00 10.21 -6.18
C GLU A 494 -33.57 10.73 -6.06
N ILE A 495 -32.60 9.84 -5.83
CA ILE A 495 -31.17 10.18 -5.71
C ILE A 495 -30.62 10.62 -7.07
N TYR A 496 -30.98 9.91 -8.15
CA TYR A 496 -30.58 10.32 -9.51
C TYR A 496 -31.10 11.73 -9.83
N ARG A 497 -32.39 11.99 -9.55
CA ARG A 497 -33.00 13.30 -9.80
C ARG A 497 -32.34 14.40 -8.96
N LEU A 498 -32.07 14.12 -7.69
CA LEU A 498 -31.44 15.08 -6.78
C LEU A 498 -30.01 15.43 -7.21
N LEU A 499 -29.21 14.46 -7.66
CA LEU A 499 -27.79 14.65 -7.89
C LEU A 499 -27.43 14.99 -9.34
N LEU A 500 -28.10 14.38 -10.33
CA LEU A 500 -27.67 14.39 -11.74
C LEU A 500 -28.67 15.05 -12.73
N ARG A 501 -29.91 15.32 -12.31
CA ARG A 501 -30.82 16.20 -13.05
C ARG A 501 -30.73 17.64 -12.58
N ASP A 502 -30.96 18.57 -13.51
CA ASP A 502 -31.18 19.97 -13.16
C ASP A 502 -32.54 20.10 -12.42
N PRO A 503 -32.60 20.67 -11.20
CA PRO A 503 -33.83 20.83 -10.43
C PRO A 503 -34.88 21.76 -11.05
N LYS A 504 -34.57 22.41 -12.19
CA LYS A 504 -35.54 23.22 -12.94
C LYS A 504 -36.53 22.40 -13.80
N ILE A 505 -36.40 21.07 -13.79
CA ILE A 505 -37.28 20.07 -14.44
C ILE A 505 -37.60 18.98 -13.43
#